data_AF-A0A8J3RT27-F1
#
_entry.id   AF-A0A8J3RT27-F1
#
_cell.length_a   1.000
_cell.length_b   1.000
_cell.length_c   1.000
_cell.angle_alpha   90.00
_cell.angle_beta   90.00
_cell.angle_gamma   90.00
#
_symmetry.space_group_name_H-M   'P 1'
#
loop_
_entity.id
_entity.type
_entity.pdbx_description
1 polymer ?
#
loop_
_entity_poly.entity_id
_entity_poly.type
_entity_poly.pdbx_seq_one_letter_code
_entity_poly.pdbx_strand_id
1 'polypeptide(L)'
;MPGSLARVLAEIGAERAAQDARWGIQDIPDGTGPEGTADAERAKEETGAAFADGTLTWRHILIEEVLEAFAEDDPEALRTELIQVAAVAAKWAQALDRRPPRPARVSAGEAVET
;
A
#
# COMPACT_ATOMS: atom_id res chain seq x y z
N MET A 1 -18.97 -0.35 10.14
CA MET A 1 -17.91 -0.98 10.97
C MET A 1 -16.57 -0.43 10.51
N PRO A 2 -15.82 0.28 11.38
CA PRO A 2 -14.43 0.69 11.07
C PRO A 2 -13.59 -0.51 10.63
N GLY A 3 -12.82 -0.37 9.54
CA GLY A 3 -11.99 -1.46 9.00
C GLY A 3 -12.73 -2.55 8.23
N SER A 4 -13.99 -2.34 7.84
CA SER A 4 -14.71 -3.27 6.95
C SER A 4 -14.08 -3.29 5.55
N LEU A 5 -13.81 -4.49 5.03
CA LEU A 5 -13.28 -4.69 3.68
C LEU A 5 -14.20 -4.07 2.62
N ALA A 6 -15.52 -4.25 2.78
CA ALA A 6 -16.51 -3.72 1.85
C ALA A 6 -16.44 -2.19 1.71
N ARG A 7 -16.15 -1.48 2.81
CA ARG A 7 -15.98 -0.02 2.79
C ARG A 7 -14.75 0.38 1.98
N VAL A 8 -13.61 -0.25 2.26
CA VAL A 8 -12.35 0.03 1.56
C VAL A 8 -12.45 -0.30 0.07
N LEU A 9 -13.09 -1.41 -0.30
CA LEU A 9 -13.33 -1.75 -1.70
C LEU A 9 -14.27 -0.75 -2.40
N ALA A 10 -15.28 -0.22 -1.70
CA ALA A 10 -16.14 0.82 -2.26
C ALA A 10 -15.36 2.13 -2.52
N GLU A 11 -14.44 2.49 -1.63
CA GLU A 11 -13.56 3.65 -1.80
C GLU A 11 -12.57 3.47 -2.97
N ILE A 12 -11.96 2.29 -3.09
CA ILE A 12 -11.11 1.94 -4.23
C ILE A 12 -11.91 2.00 -5.55
N GLY A 13 -13.13 1.46 -5.56
CA GLY A 13 -14.01 1.52 -6.73
C GLY A 13 -14.40 2.93 -7.11
N ALA A 14 -14.71 3.79 -6.12
CA ALA A 14 -15.03 5.20 -6.35
C ALA A 14 -13.83 5.97 -6.91
N GLU A 15 -12.64 5.74 -6.37
CA GLU A 15 -11.40 6.30 -6.92
C GLU A 15 -11.23 5.84 -8.36
N ARG A 16 -11.32 4.54 -8.66
CA ARG A 16 -11.14 4.04 -10.04
C ARG A 16 -12.13 4.67 -11.01
N ALA A 17 -13.39 4.85 -10.63
CA ALA A 17 -14.37 5.57 -11.46
C ALA A 17 -13.98 7.04 -11.70
N ALA A 18 -13.41 7.73 -10.70
CA ALA A 18 -12.90 9.08 -10.86
C ALA A 18 -11.68 9.13 -11.79
N GLN A 19 -10.79 8.15 -11.71
CA GLN A 19 -9.65 8.02 -12.61
C GLN A 19 -10.10 7.79 -14.07
N ASP A 20 -11.11 6.95 -14.30
CA ASP A 20 -11.71 6.74 -15.63
C ASP A 20 -12.32 8.03 -16.18
N ALA A 21 -13.05 8.78 -15.35
CA ALA A 21 -13.62 10.06 -15.77
C ALA A 21 -12.53 11.09 -16.12
N ARG A 22 -11.36 11.03 -15.47
CA ARG A 22 -10.27 11.99 -15.66
C ARG A 22 -9.35 11.65 -16.82
N TRP A 23 -9.03 10.38 -17.01
CA TRP A 23 -7.99 9.94 -17.95
C TRP A 23 -8.48 8.93 -19.00
N GLY A 24 -9.72 8.44 -18.88
CA GLY A 24 -10.26 7.43 -19.79
C GLY A 24 -9.57 6.07 -19.66
N ILE A 25 -9.79 5.22 -20.65
CA ILE A 25 -9.06 3.94 -20.77
C ILE A 25 -7.61 4.25 -21.13
N GLN A 26 -6.67 3.63 -20.41
CA GLN A 26 -5.25 3.66 -20.71
C GLN A 26 -4.81 2.25 -21.08
N ASP A 27 -4.06 2.15 -22.17
CA ASP A 27 -3.41 0.92 -22.64
C ASP A 27 -1.95 1.28 -22.91
N ILE A 28 -1.12 1.09 -21.90
CA ILE A 28 0.28 1.51 -21.87
C ILE A 28 1.15 0.29 -21.50
N PRO A 29 2.42 0.23 -21.96
CA PRO A 29 3.32 -0.86 -21.62
C PRO A 29 3.53 -0.99 -20.11
N ASP A 30 3.69 -2.22 -19.62
CA ASP A 30 3.82 -2.52 -18.19
C ASP A 30 5.08 -1.91 -17.56
N GLY A 31 6.21 -1.96 -18.27
CA GLY A 31 7.49 -1.47 -17.77
C GLY A 31 8.07 -2.29 -16.62
N THR A 32 7.66 -3.56 -16.50
CA THR A 32 8.14 -4.56 -15.54
C THR A 32 9.05 -5.58 -16.25
N GLY A 33 9.85 -6.29 -15.48
CA GLY A 33 10.74 -7.32 -16.02
C GLY A 33 11.87 -7.72 -15.07
N PRO A 34 12.72 -8.67 -15.49
CA PRO A 34 13.76 -9.27 -14.66
C PRO A 34 14.83 -8.27 -14.17
N GLU A 35 14.91 -7.06 -14.71
CA GLU A 35 15.72 -5.97 -14.16
C GLU A 35 15.34 -5.61 -12.71
N GLY A 36 14.09 -5.87 -12.31
CA GLY A 36 13.58 -5.62 -10.96
C GLY A 36 13.95 -6.71 -9.93
N THR A 37 14.43 -7.88 -10.36
CA THR A 37 14.62 -9.05 -9.48
C THR A 37 15.55 -8.76 -8.29
N ALA A 38 16.65 -8.02 -8.51
CA ALA A 38 17.57 -7.70 -7.43
C ALA A 38 16.93 -6.83 -6.34
N ASP A 39 16.01 -5.94 -6.71
CA ASP A 39 15.28 -5.12 -5.76
C ASP A 39 14.18 -5.90 -5.04
N ALA A 40 13.49 -6.81 -5.75
CA ALA A 40 12.50 -7.71 -5.16
C ALA A 40 13.11 -8.61 -4.07
N GLU A 41 14.23 -9.28 -4.39
CA GLU A 41 14.93 -10.14 -3.43
C GLU A 41 15.42 -9.37 -2.21
N ARG A 42 15.99 -8.17 -2.41
CA ARG A 42 16.41 -7.31 -1.30
C ARG A 42 15.23 -6.91 -0.41
N ALA A 43 14.07 -6.57 -1.00
CA ALA A 43 12.88 -6.20 -0.23
C ALA A 43 12.34 -7.38 0.58
N LYS A 44 12.34 -8.58 0.01
CA LYS A 44 11.97 -9.84 0.67
C LYS A 44 12.88 -10.16 1.85
N GLU A 45 14.20 -9.99 1.68
CA GLU A 45 15.18 -10.13 2.76
C GLU A 45 14.92 -9.10 3.87
N GLU A 46 14.73 -7.82 3.53
CA GLU A 46 14.43 -6.74 4.47
C GLU A 46 13.12 -7.01 5.26
N THR A 47 12.05 -7.45 4.58
CA THR A 47 10.81 -7.84 5.24
C THR A 47 11.00 -9.03 6.17
N GLY A 48 11.70 -10.08 5.71
CA GLY A 48 11.98 -11.27 6.50
C GLY A 48 12.77 -10.94 7.76
N ALA A 49 13.82 -10.11 7.63
CA ALA A 49 14.61 -9.64 8.77
C ALA A 49 13.77 -8.80 9.74
N ALA A 50 12.99 -7.84 9.23
CA ALA A 50 12.11 -7.01 10.07
C ALA A 50 11.05 -7.85 10.80
N PHE A 51 10.53 -8.90 10.17
CA PHE A 51 9.62 -9.85 10.83
C PHE A 51 10.32 -10.63 11.94
N ALA A 52 11.51 -11.18 11.68
CA ALA A 52 12.29 -11.91 12.67
C ALA A 52 12.66 -11.03 13.88
N ASP A 53 12.97 -9.76 13.65
CA ASP A 53 13.37 -8.80 14.69
C ASP A 53 12.16 -8.15 15.41
N GLY A 54 10.92 -8.46 15.01
CA GLY A 54 9.72 -7.84 15.57
C GLY A 54 9.55 -6.36 15.23
N THR A 55 10.25 -5.88 14.19
CA THR A 55 10.22 -4.49 13.70
C THR A 55 9.43 -4.33 12.40
N LEU A 56 8.71 -5.38 11.97
CA LEU A 56 7.92 -5.39 10.74
C LEU A 56 6.94 -4.23 10.68
N THR A 57 6.90 -3.57 9.51
CA THR A 57 6.00 -2.45 9.25
C THR A 57 5.17 -2.74 8.01
N TRP A 58 4.06 -2.03 7.87
CA TRP A 58 3.26 -2.08 6.64
C TRP A 58 4.03 -1.62 5.39
N ARG A 59 5.04 -0.74 5.56
CA ARG A 59 5.90 -0.32 4.46
C ARG A 59 6.70 -1.49 3.91
N HIS A 60 7.25 -2.35 4.78
CA HIS A 60 8.01 -3.54 4.37
C HIS A 60 7.14 -4.47 3.52
N ILE A 61 5.94 -4.81 4.04
CA ILE A 61 5.01 -5.70 3.32
C ILE A 61 4.58 -5.08 1.98
N LEU A 62 4.22 -3.80 1.93
CA LEU A 62 3.76 -3.19 0.69
C LEU A 62 4.89 -3.05 -0.36
N ILE A 63 6.11 -2.70 0.06
CA ILE A 63 7.20 -2.50 -0.89
C ILE A 63 7.71 -3.83 -1.46
N GLU A 64 7.67 -4.91 -0.68
CA GLU A 64 7.99 -6.26 -1.16
C GLU A 64 7.06 -6.66 -2.31
N GLU A 65 5.74 -6.61 -2.12
CA GLU A 65 4.77 -6.99 -3.16
C GLU A 65 4.86 -6.10 -4.41
N VAL A 66 5.16 -4.80 -4.23
CA VAL A 66 5.36 -3.88 -5.36
C VAL A 66 6.61 -4.25 -6.16
N LEU A 67 7.69 -4.62 -5.49
CA LEU A 67 8.94 -4.97 -6.16
C LEU A 67 8.89 -6.38 -6.77
N GLU A 68 8.19 -7.33 -6.15
CA GLU A 68 7.87 -8.62 -6.77
C GLU A 68 7.05 -8.42 -8.05
N ALA A 69 6.02 -7.55 -8.05
CA ALA A 69 5.30 -7.19 -9.27
C ALA A 69 6.19 -6.53 -10.33
N PHE A 70 7.11 -5.64 -9.95
CA PHE A 70 8.02 -4.99 -10.91
C PHE A 70 9.06 -5.94 -11.52
N ALA A 71 9.39 -7.02 -10.84
CA ALA A 71 10.33 -8.03 -11.31
C ALA A 71 9.72 -9.03 -12.30
N GLU A 72 8.40 -8.98 -12.52
CA GLU A 72 7.66 -9.97 -13.30
C GLU A 72 7.58 -9.61 -14.80
N ASP A 73 7.76 -10.60 -15.67
CA ASP A 73 7.69 -10.47 -17.13
C ASP A 73 6.55 -11.29 -17.77
N ASP A 74 5.98 -12.25 -17.03
CA ASP A 74 4.79 -12.98 -17.44
C ASP A 74 3.51 -12.20 -17.08
N PRO A 75 2.61 -11.90 -18.04
CA PRO A 75 1.41 -11.12 -17.77
C PRO A 75 0.43 -11.74 -16.76
N GLU A 76 0.34 -13.08 -16.69
CA GLU A 76 -0.58 -13.75 -15.76
C GLU A 76 -0.04 -13.69 -14.32
N ALA A 77 1.26 -13.89 -14.16
CA ALA A 77 1.96 -13.71 -12.90
C ALA A 77 1.93 -12.24 -12.46
N LEU A 78 2.19 -11.28 -13.36
CA LEU A 78 2.15 -9.85 -13.05
C LEU A 78 0.77 -9.45 -12.53
N ARG A 79 -0.29 -9.93 -13.17
CA ARG A 79 -1.67 -9.70 -12.70
C ARG A 79 -1.87 -10.25 -11.29
N THR A 80 -1.28 -11.39 -10.95
CA THR A 80 -1.39 -11.99 -9.62
C THR A 80 -0.71 -11.12 -8.56
N GLU A 81 0.51 -10.67 -8.83
CA GLU A 81 1.26 -9.80 -7.91
C GLU A 81 0.57 -8.43 -7.74
N LEU A 82 0.04 -7.84 -8.82
CA LEU A 82 -0.74 -6.59 -8.73
C LEU A 82 -1.98 -6.73 -7.85
N ILE A 83 -2.63 -7.90 -7.85
CA ILE A 83 -3.74 -8.20 -6.93
C ILE A 83 -3.24 -8.31 -5.48
N GLN A 84 -2.08 -8.90 -5.24
CA GLN A 84 -1.47 -8.95 -3.90
C GLN A 84 -1.13 -7.55 -3.38
N VAL A 85 -0.53 -6.69 -4.22
CA VAL A 85 -0.28 -5.27 -3.91
C VAL A 85 -1.57 -4.57 -3.48
N ALA A 86 -2.64 -4.71 -4.28
CA ALA A 86 -3.93 -4.11 -3.96
C ALA A 86 -4.52 -4.66 -2.64
N ALA A 87 -4.37 -5.96 -2.40
CA ALA A 87 -4.84 -6.61 -1.17
C ALA A 87 -4.08 -6.10 0.07
N VAL A 88 -2.75 -5.93 -0.02
CA VAL A 88 -1.93 -5.39 1.07
C VAL A 88 -2.26 -3.92 1.33
N ALA A 89 -2.42 -3.12 0.29
CA ALA A 89 -2.85 -1.72 0.42
C ALA A 89 -4.21 -1.62 1.12
N ALA A 90 -5.20 -2.43 0.70
CA ALA A 90 -6.51 -2.49 1.34
C ALA A 90 -6.40 -2.93 2.81
N LYS A 91 -5.60 -3.97 3.10
CA LYS A 91 -5.36 -4.48 4.45
C LYS A 91 -4.74 -3.41 5.37
N TRP A 92 -3.81 -2.61 4.84
CA TRP A 92 -3.21 -1.49 5.56
C TRP A 92 -4.22 -0.37 5.83
N ALA A 93 -5.04 0.01 4.84
CA ALA A 93 -6.13 0.98 5.04
C ALA A 93 -7.09 0.55 6.15
N GLN A 94 -7.54 -0.72 6.13
CA GLN A 94 -8.36 -1.26 7.21
C GLN A 94 -7.65 -1.22 8.57
N ALA A 95 -6.33 -1.44 8.59
CA ALA A 95 -5.54 -1.35 9.81
C ALA A 95 -5.41 0.09 10.33
N LEU A 96 -5.51 1.10 9.46
CA LEU A 96 -5.60 2.51 9.87
C LEU A 96 -6.98 2.80 10.46
N ASP A 97 -8.06 2.34 9.84
CA ASP A 97 -9.43 2.56 10.31
C ASP A 97 -9.71 1.99 11.70
N ARG A 98 -9.05 0.88 12.04
CA ARG A 98 -9.18 0.24 13.36
C ARG A 98 -8.44 1.01 14.46
N ARG A 99 -7.54 1.92 14.12
CA ARG A 99 -6.79 2.69 15.11
C ARG A 99 -7.75 3.69 15.77
N PRO A 100 -7.65 3.88 17.10
CA PRO A 100 -8.39 4.94 17.74
C PRO A 100 -7.98 6.29 17.14
N PRO A 101 -8.90 7.26 17.03
CA PRO A 101 -8.55 8.61 16.61
C PRO A 101 -7.45 9.13 17.53
N ARG A 102 -6.41 9.72 16.92
CA ARG A 102 -5.34 10.34 17.68
C ARG A 102 -5.96 11.44 18.55
N PRO A 103 -5.68 11.51 19.85
CA PRO A 103 -6.16 12.62 20.66
C PRO A 103 -5.68 13.93 20.03
N ALA A 104 -6.58 14.91 19.94
CA ALA A 104 -6.25 16.23 19.42
C ALA A 104 -5.04 16.75 20.20
N ARG A 105 -4.02 17.25 19.47
CA ARG A 105 -2.91 17.94 20.12
C ARG A 105 -3.50 19.16 20.84
N VAL A 106 -3.48 19.15 22.16
CA VAL A 106 -3.76 20.35 22.94
C VAL A 106 -2.55 21.25 22.71
N SER A 107 -2.72 22.31 21.93
CA SER A 107 -1.73 23.38 21.83
C SER A 107 -1.56 23.97 23.22
N ALA A 108 -0.35 23.92 23.77
CA ALA A 108 -0.03 24.65 25.00
C ALA A 108 -0.31 26.13 24.75
N GLY A 109 -1.21 26.69 25.56
CA GLY A 109 -1.72 28.05 25.42
C GLY A 109 -0.64 29.11 25.55
N GLU A 110 -0.94 30.25 24.93
CA GLU A 110 -0.29 31.54 25.17
C GLU A 110 -0.25 31.82 26.68
N ALA A 111 0.96 32.00 27.20
CA ALA A 111 1.18 32.80 28.39
C ALA A 111 1.94 34.05 27.93
N VAL A 112 1.20 35.13 27.69
CA VAL A 112 1.76 36.49 27.70
C VAL A 112 1.26 37.12 29.00
N GLU A 113 2.17 37.17 29.97
CA GLU A 113 1.96 37.84 31.24
C GLU A 113 2.24 39.35 31.07
N THR A 114 1.43 40.13 31.81
CA THR A 114 1.20 41.58 31.84
C THR A 114 2.41 42.51 31.79
#